data_AF-Q0AXY3-F1
#
_entry.id   AF-Q0AXY3-F1
#
_cell.length_a   1.000
_cell.length_b   1.000
_cell.length_c   1.000
_cell.angle_alpha   90.00
_cell.angle_beta   90.00
_cell.angle_gamma   90.00
#
_symmetry.space_group_name_H-M   'P 1'
#
loop_
_entity.id
_entity.type
_entity.pdbx_description
1 polymer ?
#
loop_
_entity_poly.entity_id
_entity_poly.type
_entity_poly.pdbx_seq_one_letter_code
_entity_poly.pdbx_strand_id
1 'polypeptide(L)'
;MRTLIATVLTNSKGKDIYCSVKKLSDAQLDTIRKTNRPQLEEAGFTFIRLLSLEYPEVKGHAIFFEGHFDEMLRVLKSLEKGYLL
;
A
#
# COMPACT_ATOMS: atom_id res chain seq x y z
N MET A 1 14.68 3.42 -6.94
CA MET A 1 14.63 3.35 -5.45
C MET A 1 13.21 2.93 -5.07
N ARG A 2 13.02 2.19 -3.96
CA ARG A 2 11.66 1.82 -3.49
C ARG A 2 11.44 2.33 -2.08
N THR A 3 10.31 3.00 -1.86
CA THR A 3 9.93 3.52 -0.54
C THR A 3 8.87 2.60 0.06
N LEU A 4 9.13 2.05 1.25
CA LEU A 4 8.13 1.28 1.99
C LEU A 4 7.00 2.21 2.44
N ILE A 5 5.75 1.82 2.17
CA ILE A 5 4.55 2.60 2.49
C ILE A 5 3.80 1.96 3.67
N ALA A 6 3.56 0.66 3.58
CA ALA A 6 2.89 -0.09 4.63
C ALA A 6 3.25 -1.56 4.57
N THR A 7 3.18 -2.21 5.72
CA THR A 7 3.08 -3.67 5.81
C THR A 7 1.65 -4.03 6.12
N VAL A 8 1.10 -5.01 5.41
CA VAL A 8 -0.27 -5.47 5.56
C VAL A 8 -0.25 -6.92 6.01
N LEU A 9 -0.90 -7.23 7.12
CA LEU A 9 -1.11 -8.60 7.58
C LEU A 9 -2.61 -8.90 7.61
N THR A 10 -2.98 -10.11 7.23
CA THR A 10 -4.36 -10.56 7.26
C THR A 10 -4.65 -11.24 8.59
N ASN A 11 -5.68 -10.81 9.29
CA ASN A 11 -6.09 -11.43 10.55
C ASN A 11 -6.86 -12.75 10.32
N SER A 12 -7.19 -13.44 11.41
CA SER A 12 -7.92 -14.71 11.38
C SER A 12 -9.32 -14.64 10.73
N LYS A 13 -9.88 -13.43 10.56
CA LYS A 13 -11.17 -13.19 9.89
C LYS A 13 -11.02 -12.84 8.40
N GLY A 14 -9.80 -12.92 7.85
CA GLY A 14 -9.54 -12.52 6.47
C GLY A 14 -9.50 -11.00 6.25
N LYS A 15 -9.46 -10.19 7.32
CA LYS A 15 -9.40 -8.73 7.22
C LYS A 15 -7.95 -8.25 7.28
N ASP A 16 -7.60 -7.36 6.37
CA ASP A 16 -6.29 -6.73 6.32
C ASP A 16 -6.11 -5.68 7.42
N ILE A 17 -4.96 -5.76 8.09
CA ILE A 17 -4.45 -4.83 9.09
C ILE A 17 -3.26 -4.10 8.48
N TYR A 18 -3.36 -2.79 8.39
CA TYR A 18 -2.35 -1.93 7.76
C TYR A 18 -1.45 -1.32 8.84
N CYS A 19 -0.16 -1.57 8.74
CA CYS A 19 0.89 -0.93 9.52
C CYS A 19 1.67 0.02 8.59
N SER A 20 1.22 1.26 8.48
CA SER A 20 1.82 2.28 7.61
C SER A 20 3.05 2.94 8.22
N VAL A 21 3.90 3.52 7.36
CA VAL A 21 4.98 4.41 7.83
C VAL A 21 4.39 5.65 8.50
N LYS A 22 5.05 6.14 9.56
CA LYS A 22 4.57 7.28 10.38
C LYS A 22 4.28 8.56 9.60
N LYS A 23 4.92 8.75 8.44
CA LYS A 23 4.75 9.95 7.59
C LYS A 23 3.48 9.92 6.75
N LEU A 24 2.83 8.76 6.61
CA LEU A 24 1.60 8.59 5.85
C LEU A 24 0.41 8.96 6.74
N SER A 25 -0.42 9.91 6.30
CA SER A 25 -1.61 10.30 7.04
C SER A 25 -2.75 9.29 6.87
N ASP A 26 -3.72 9.32 7.78
CA ASP A 26 -4.89 8.44 7.71
C ASP A 26 -5.70 8.64 6.42
N ALA A 27 -5.81 9.88 5.94
CA ALA A 27 -6.50 10.19 4.68
C ALA A 27 -5.78 9.56 3.47
N GLN A 28 -4.44 9.65 3.43
CA GLN A 28 -3.64 9.05 2.37
C GLN A 28 -3.72 7.52 2.38
N LEU A 29 -3.70 6.93 3.58
CA LEU A 29 -3.90 5.49 3.74
C LEU A 29 -5.29 5.05 3.32
N ASP A 30 -6.32 5.84 3.60
CA ASP A 30 -7.69 5.58 3.18
C ASP A 30 -7.84 5.63 1.65
N THR A 31 -7.18 6.59 0.98
CA THR A 31 -7.07 6.63 -0.48
C THR A 31 -6.46 5.34 -1.02
N ILE A 32 -5.30 4.89 -0.50
CA ILE A 32 -4.69 3.62 -0.91
C ILE A 32 -5.64 2.43 -0.70
N ARG A 33 -6.39 2.40 0.39
CA ARG A 33 -7.31 1.28 0.72
C ARG A 33 -8.55 1.25 -0.17
N LYS A 34 -9.00 2.40 -0.67
CA LYS A 34 -10.19 2.55 -1.51
C LYS A 34 -9.88 2.43 -2.99
N THR A 35 -8.67 2.79 -3.41
CA THR A 35 -8.21 2.61 -4.79
C THR A 35 -7.98 1.13 -5.07
N ASN A 36 -8.42 0.65 -6.23
CA ASN A 36 -8.21 -0.74 -6.59
C ASN A 36 -6.72 -1.00 -6.88
N ARG A 37 -6.31 -2.26 -6.70
CA ARG A 37 -4.90 -2.65 -6.81
C ARG A 37 -4.29 -2.39 -8.20
N PRO A 38 -4.95 -2.72 -9.34
CA PRO A 38 -4.39 -2.42 -10.66
C PRO A 38 -4.08 -0.94 -10.88
N GLN A 39 -4.98 -0.04 -10.47
CA GLN A 39 -4.75 1.41 -10.57
C GLN A 39 -3.55 1.87 -9.73
N LEU A 40 -3.36 1.28 -8.54
CA LEU A 40 -2.19 1.57 -7.72
C LEU A 40 -0.91 1.05 -8.38
N GLU A 41 -0.93 -0.14 -8.96
CA GLU A 41 0.22 -0.71 -9.67
C GLU A 41 0.62 0.13 -10.88
N GLU A 42 -0.34 0.60 -11.69
CA GLU A 42 -0.11 1.55 -12.79
C GLU A 42 0.44 2.89 -12.30
N ALA A 43 0.02 3.33 -11.12
CA ALA A 43 0.49 4.55 -10.49
C ALA A 43 1.87 4.41 -9.81
N GLY A 44 2.51 3.23 -9.88
CA GLY A 44 3.86 2.99 -9.36
C GLY A 44 3.91 2.36 -7.97
N PHE A 45 2.80 1.82 -7.45
CA PHE A 45 2.82 1.01 -6.23
C PHE A 45 3.19 -0.44 -6.55
N THR A 46 3.83 -1.12 -5.59
CA THR A 46 4.19 -2.54 -5.72
C THR A 46 3.78 -3.29 -4.46
N PHE A 47 3.20 -4.47 -4.64
CA PHE A 47 2.71 -5.31 -3.56
C PHE A 47 3.51 -6.61 -3.48
N ILE A 48 4.42 -6.68 -2.51
CA ILE A 48 5.33 -7.81 -2.34
C ILE A 48 4.72 -8.78 -1.31
N ARG A 49 4.42 -10.01 -1.73
CA ARG A 49 3.91 -11.04 -0.82
C ARG A 49 4.94 -11.35 0.27
N LEU A 50 4.49 -11.32 1.52
CA LEU A 50 5.29 -11.75 2.66
C LEU A 50 4.95 -13.20 2.98
N LEU A 51 5.99 -14.00 3.19
CA LEU A 51 5.89 -15.41 3.54
C LEU A 51 6.62 -15.63 4.87
N SER A 52 5.92 -16.20 5.84
CA SER A 52 6.53 -16.70 7.07
C SER A 52 6.75 -18.20 6.91
N LEU A 53 8.01 -18.63 7.04
CA LEU A 53 8.35 -20.05 6.99
C LEU A 53 7.97 -20.78 8.27
N GLU A 54 8.05 -20.08 9.41
CA GLU A 54 7.72 -20.62 10.73
C GLU A 54 6.23 -20.59 11.03
N TYR A 55 5.49 -19.66 10.41
CA TYR A 55 4.05 -19.46 10.64
C TYR A 55 3.30 -19.39 9.30
N PRO A 56 3.09 -20.53 8.61
CA PRO A 56 2.50 -20.57 7.26
C PRO A 56 1.09 -19.96 7.15
N GLU A 57 0.36 -19.93 8.26
CA GLU A 57 -0.96 -19.33 8.38
C GLU A 57 -0.94 -17.79 8.39
N VAL A 58 0.20 -17.18 8.70
CA VAL A 58 0.37 -15.73 8.66
C VAL A 58 0.49 -15.28 7.20
N LYS A 59 -0.51 -14.55 6.74
CA LYS A 59 -0.57 -13.98 5.40
C LYS A 59 -0.36 -12.48 5.45
N GLY A 60 0.34 -11.96 4.46
CA GLY A 60 0.53 -10.53 4.33
C GLY A 60 1.27 -10.12 3.07
N HIS A 61 1.41 -8.82 2.89
CA HIS A 61 2.20 -8.21 1.84
C HIS A 61 2.76 -6.87 2.30
N ALA A 62 3.88 -6.45 1.72
CA ALA A 62 4.42 -5.11 1.85
C ALA A 62 4.03 -4.27 0.65
N ILE A 63 3.61 -3.04 0.89
CA ILE A 63 3.30 -2.03 -0.13
C ILE A 63 4.49 -1.10 -0.25
N PHE A 64 5.05 -1.02 -1.44
CA PHE A 64 6.10 -0.08 -1.81
C PHE A 64 5.59 0.92 -2.84
N PHE A 65 6.28 2.05 -2.94
CA PHE A 65 6.17 2.97 -4.07
C PHE A 65 7.50 3.03 -4.81
N GLU A 66 7.45 3.00 -6.14
CA GLU A 66 8.60 3.10 -7.04
C GLU A 66 9.04 4.55 -7.22
N GLY A 67 9.60 5.13 -6.15
CA GLY A 67 10.04 6.53 -6.15
C GLY A 67 10.23 7.07 -4.74
N HIS A 68 10.32 8.39 -4.63
CA HIS A 68 10.39 9.08 -3.35
C HIS A 68 9.01 9.22 -2.70
N PHE A 69 8.99 9.46 -1.39
CA PHE A 69 7.74 9.62 -0.64
C PHE A 69 6.93 10.84 -1.11
N ASP A 70 7.58 11.95 -1.43
CA ASP A 70 6.92 13.18 -1.88
C ASP A 70 6.32 13.05 -3.29
N GLU A 71 6.94 12.28 -4.18
CA GLU A 71 6.37 11.89 -5.47
C GLU A 71 5.08 11.07 -5.27
N MET A 72 5.12 10.08 -4.37
CA MET A 72 3.94 9.27 -4.00
C MET A 72 2.78 10.14 -3.49
N LEU A 73 3.06 11.15 -2.68
CA LEU A 73 2.02 12.08 -2.19
C LEU A 73 1.32 12.82 -3.34
N ARG A 74 2.05 13.21 -4.39
CA ARG A 74 1.47 13.87 -5.57
C ARG A 74 0.59 12.89 -6.36
N VAL A 75 1.06 11.66 -6.52
CA VAL A 75 0.30 10.58 -7.18
C VAL A 75 -1.01 10.30 -6.45
N LEU A 76 -0.99 10.14 -5.12
CA LEU A 76 -2.20 9.93 -4.33
C LEU A 76 -3.19 11.09 -4.48
N LYS A 77 -2.71 12.33 -4.48
CA LYS A 77 -3.55 13.51 -4.71
C LYS A 77 -4.18 13.53 -6.10
N SER A 78 -3.50 13.01 -7.12
CA SER A 78 -4.05 12.87 -8.47
C SER A 78 -5.12 11.77 -8.52
N LEU A 79 -4.90 10.65 -7.83
CA LEU A 79 -5.88 9.56 -7.70
C LEU A 79 -7.15 10.02 -6.99
N GLU A 80 -7.04 10.77 -5.88
CA GLU A 80 -8.20 11.33 -5.15
C GLU A 80 -9.09 12.19 -6.02
N LYS A 81 -8.51 12.87 -7.01
CA LYS A 81 -9.22 13.77 -7.92
C LYS A 81 -9.70 13.07 -9.21
N GLY A 82 -9.40 11.77 -9.38
CA GLY A 82 -9.79 10.99 -10.56
C GLY A 82 -9.03 11.35 -11.84
N TYR A 83 -7.81 11.88 -11.72
CA TYR A 83 -7.01 12.31 -12.90
C TYR A 83 -6.21 11.18 -13.57
N LEU A 84 -6.23 9.95 -13.03
CA LEU A 84 -5.63 8.77 -13.65
C LEU A 84 -6.77 7.86 -14.13
N LEU A 85 -7.07 7.96 -15.43
CA LEU A 85 -7.94 7.09 -16.22
C LEU A 85 -7.19 6.68 -17.48
#